data_AF-A0A3M5J191-F1
#
_entry.id   AF-A0A3M5J191-F1
#
_cell.length_a   1.000
_cell.length_b   1.000
_cell.length_c   1.000
_cell.angle_alpha   90.00
_cell.angle_beta   90.00
_cell.angle_gamma   90.00
#
_symmetry.space_group_name_H-M   'P 1'
#
loop_
_entity.id
_entity.type
_entity.pdbx_description
1 polymer ?
#
loop_
_entity_poly.entity_id
_entity_poly.type
_entity_poly.pdbx_seq_one_letter_code
_entity_poly.pdbx_strand_id
1 'polypeptide(L)'
;SADASIERLRDGHHDLSERFNLVQGRFYSVGGDIARVEQSIQHGQQRLRQLQDDLREAERARQETESHLGHDTTLLATLGEELEMLEPEQEMTSAAAEESAIALEDAEAAMQGWQEKWDVFNQQSAEPQRQAQVQQSRIQQLEQSIERLAERQRRLAEERQLLAADPEDAAILELSEDLATRDMTLEELHAGEEQAVERVEQLREALQQASQAQQQAQGELQRLNGRLASLEALQQAALDPDTGTAEWLRDQQLAERPRLAEGLSVEAGWELAVETVLGADLQAVLVDDFDALDLANFQQGDLRLLSAGADTVRVPGSLLEKVDSTVDLSAWLGQVIPVEDLDEALVRRAQLSAGQSLISRDGYWVGRHFLRVRRASEAQSGVLARGQELQSLGLERDEREATLATLEEQLLVLREQQSQQEEAREQLRRRVQDETRQQSELKAQLSALRWQALNDLVGQREAVIGNQEIGFEALVADQR
;
A
#
# COMPACT_ATOMS: atom_id res chain seq x y z
N SER A 1 -82.89 103.01 -18.67
CA SER A 1 -82.47 101.60 -18.80
C SER A 1 -80.95 101.49 -18.92
N ALA A 2 -80.23 101.88 -17.86
CA ALA A 2 -78.79 101.65 -17.75
C ALA A 2 -78.49 100.23 -17.23
N ASP A 3 -79.33 99.72 -16.33
CA ASP A 3 -79.24 98.35 -15.80
C ASP A 3 -79.32 97.27 -16.90
N ALA A 4 -80.24 97.41 -17.86
CA ALA A 4 -80.38 96.44 -18.97
C ALA A 4 -79.18 96.42 -19.96
N SER A 5 -78.31 97.43 -19.90
CA SER A 5 -77.10 97.52 -20.73
C SER A 5 -75.89 96.95 -19.99
N ILE A 6 -75.82 97.17 -18.68
CA ILE A 6 -74.82 96.54 -17.80
C ILE A 6 -75.07 95.03 -17.74
N GLU A 7 -76.33 94.59 -17.64
CA GLU A 7 -76.67 93.17 -17.64
C GLU A 7 -76.26 92.48 -18.95
N ARG A 8 -76.51 93.11 -20.11
CA ARG A 8 -76.07 92.60 -21.42
C ARG A 8 -74.55 92.51 -21.55
N LEU A 9 -73.80 93.47 -21.01
CA LEU A 9 -72.34 93.44 -21.00
C LEU A 9 -71.81 92.36 -20.05
N ARG A 10 -72.51 92.11 -18.94
CA ARG A 10 -72.16 91.09 -17.96
C ARG A 10 -72.43 89.68 -18.49
N ASP A 11 -73.57 89.46 -19.15
CA ASP A 11 -73.89 88.24 -19.87
C ASP A 11 -72.88 87.98 -20.99
N GLY A 12 -72.56 89.00 -21.79
CA GLY A 12 -71.54 88.88 -22.85
C GLY A 12 -70.14 88.56 -22.30
N HIS A 13 -69.77 89.10 -21.14
CA HIS A 13 -68.50 88.78 -20.49
C HIS A 13 -68.50 87.37 -19.88
N HIS A 14 -69.64 86.91 -19.36
CA HIS A 14 -69.81 85.56 -18.85
C HIS A 14 -69.71 84.54 -19.98
N ASP A 15 -70.40 84.75 -21.11
CA ASP A 15 -70.31 83.93 -22.32
C ASP A 15 -68.89 83.86 -22.88
N LEU A 16 -68.18 84.98 -22.92
CA LEU A 16 -66.78 85.02 -23.36
C LEU A 16 -65.85 84.29 -22.39
N SER A 17 -66.11 84.38 -21.08
CA SER A 17 -65.33 83.68 -20.06
C SER A 17 -65.58 82.17 -20.08
N GLU A 18 -66.83 81.73 -20.26
CA GLU A 18 -67.14 80.30 -20.46
C GLU A 18 -66.49 79.75 -21.73
N ARG A 19 -66.56 80.49 -22.85
CA ARG A 19 -65.88 80.10 -24.09
C ARG A 19 -64.37 80.03 -23.91
N PHE A 20 -63.76 80.99 -23.20
CA PHE A 20 -62.35 80.98 -22.88
C PHE A 20 -61.97 79.76 -22.03
N ASN A 21 -62.71 79.49 -20.95
CA ASN A 21 -62.48 78.34 -20.08
C ASN A 21 -62.66 77.01 -20.82
N LEU A 22 -63.63 76.93 -21.74
CA LEU A 22 -63.85 75.73 -22.57
C LEU A 22 -62.72 75.50 -23.58
N VAL A 23 -62.23 76.56 -24.23
CA VAL A 23 -61.07 76.49 -25.12
C VAL A 23 -59.80 76.16 -24.33
N GLN A 24 -59.62 76.74 -23.15
CA GLN A 24 -58.49 76.47 -22.26
C GLN A 24 -58.51 75.03 -21.74
N GLY A 25 -59.68 74.50 -21.37
CA GLY A 25 -59.86 73.10 -21.00
C GLY A 25 -59.54 72.14 -22.15
N ARG A 26 -59.98 72.45 -23.37
CA ARG A 26 -59.60 71.69 -24.58
C ARG A 26 -58.10 71.74 -24.85
N PHE A 27 -57.45 72.89 -24.66
CA PHE A 27 -56.01 73.06 -24.84
C PHE A 27 -55.21 72.20 -23.84
N TYR A 28 -55.57 72.20 -22.56
CA TYR A 28 -54.93 71.34 -21.55
C TYR A 28 -55.21 69.85 -21.77
N SER A 29 -56.41 69.49 -22.22
CA SER A 29 -56.73 68.10 -22.58
C SER A 29 -55.85 67.61 -23.73
N VAL A 30 -55.76 68.38 -24.81
CA VAL A 30 -54.92 68.04 -25.97
C VAL A 30 -53.45 68.03 -25.59
N GLY A 31 -52.98 69.00 -24.78
CA GLY A 31 -51.61 69.01 -24.27
C GLY A 31 -51.29 67.79 -23.40
N GLY A 32 -52.23 67.35 -22.56
CA GLY A 32 -52.10 66.13 -21.75
C GLY A 32 -52.07 64.85 -22.58
N ASP A 33 -52.89 64.78 -23.64
CA ASP A 33 -52.88 63.64 -24.55
C ASP A 33 -51.59 63.60 -25.40
N ILE A 34 -51.08 64.75 -25.86
CA ILE A 34 -49.79 64.85 -26.54
C ILE A 34 -48.66 64.37 -25.62
N ALA A 35 -48.60 64.87 -24.37
CA ALA A 35 -47.57 64.45 -23.41
C ALA A 35 -47.62 62.94 -23.11
N ARG A 36 -48.83 62.36 -23.01
CA ARG A 36 -49.01 60.91 -22.82
C ARG A 36 -48.51 60.11 -24.03
N VAL A 37 -48.80 60.57 -25.24
CA VAL A 37 -48.33 59.95 -26.48
C VAL A 37 -46.81 60.08 -26.63
N GLU A 38 -46.23 61.24 -26.35
CA GLU A 38 -44.77 61.48 -26.37
C GLU A 38 -44.05 60.58 -25.36
N GLN A 39 -44.55 60.47 -24.13
CA GLN A 39 -44.00 59.57 -23.13
C GLN A 39 -44.08 58.09 -23.58
N SER A 40 -45.19 57.68 -24.21
CA SER A 40 -45.33 56.33 -24.75
C SER A 40 -44.37 56.06 -25.92
N ILE A 41 -44.12 57.06 -26.78
CA ILE A 41 -43.15 56.95 -27.87
C ILE A 41 -41.74 56.84 -27.31
N GLN A 42 -41.40 57.65 -26.30
CA GLN A 42 -40.08 57.61 -25.65
C GLN A 42 -39.82 56.25 -25.00
N HIS A 43 -40.79 55.71 -24.24
CA HIS A 43 -40.69 54.36 -23.65
C HIS A 43 -40.59 53.27 -24.73
N GLY A 44 -41.35 53.40 -25.83
CA GLY A 44 -41.27 52.49 -26.96
C GLY A 44 -39.89 52.50 -27.61
N GLN A 45 -39.29 53.67 -27.80
CA GLN A 45 -37.94 53.81 -28.35
C GLN A 45 -36.87 53.26 -27.40
N GLN A 46 -37.00 53.50 -26.09
CA GLN A 46 -36.08 52.95 -25.10
C GLN A 46 -36.16 51.42 -25.06
N ARG A 47 -37.37 50.85 -25.07
CA ARG A 47 -37.58 49.39 -25.11
C ARG A 47 -37.03 48.77 -26.40
N LEU A 48 -37.20 49.44 -27.53
CA LEU A 48 -36.66 48.97 -28.81
C LEU A 48 -35.12 48.95 -28.82
N ARG A 49 -34.47 49.96 -28.23
CA ARG A 49 -33.01 49.97 -28.06
C ARG A 49 -32.54 48.84 -27.15
N GLN A 50 -33.19 48.65 -26.01
CA GLN A 50 -32.88 47.56 -25.09
C GLN A 50 -32.98 46.20 -25.78
N LEU A 51 -34.09 45.92 -26.48
CA LEU A 51 -34.27 44.67 -27.22
C LEU A 51 -33.24 44.47 -28.34
N GLN A 52 -32.77 45.56 -28.97
CA GLN A 52 -31.71 45.48 -29.97
C GLN A 52 -30.35 45.13 -29.37
N ASP A 53 -30.05 45.64 -28.17
CA ASP A 53 -28.82 45.33 -27.46
C ASP A 53 -28.84 43.90 -26.91
N ASP A 54 -29.97 43.48 -26.31
CA ASP A 54 -30.19 42.09 -25.87
C ASP A 54 -30.05 41.10 -27.03
N LEU A 55 -30.59 41.42 -28.21
CA LEU A 55 -30.46 40.58 -29.41
C LEU A 55 -29.00 40.47 -29.86
N ARG A 56 -28.25 41.58 -29.87
CA ARG A 56 -26.82 41.57 -30.23
C ARG A 56 -25.99 40.75 -29.25
N GLU A 57 -26.31 40.82 -27.96
CA GLU A 57 -25.63 40.04 -26.93
C GLU A 57 -25.92 38.54 -27.10
N ALA A 58 -27.19 38.17 -27.31
CA ALA A 58 -27.58 36.80 -27.58
C ALA A 58 -26.94 36.25 -28.87
N GLU A 59 -26.83 37.06 -29.93
CA GLU A 59 -26.15 36.68 -31.18
C GLU A 59 -24.65 36.44 -30.98
N ARG A 60 -23.98 37.25 -30.17
CA ARG A 60 -22.56 37.04 -29.83
C ARG A 60 -22.36 35.75 -29.03
N ALA A 61 -23.16 35.56 -27.98
CA ALA A 61 -23.10 34.34 -27.17
C ALA A 61 -23.36 33.08 -28.01
N ARG A 62 -24.29 33.16 -28.97
CA ARG A 62 -24.55 32.06 -29.92
C ARG A 62 -23.34 31.76 -30.80
N GLN A 63 -22.69 32.79 -31.35
CA GLN A 63 -21.50 32.61 -32.20
C GLN A 63 -20.32 32.03 -31.42
N GLU A 64 -20.09 32.48 -30.18
CA GLU A 64 -19.05 31.93 -29.31
C GLU A 64 -19.32 30.45 -29.01
N THR A 65 -20.56 30.11 -28.67
CA THR A 65 -20.96 28.72 -28.40
C THR A 65 -20.83 27.84 -29.66
N GLU A 66 -21.21 28.33 -30.83
CA GLU A 66 -21.03 27.63 -32.11
C GLU A 66 -19.54 27.39 -32.41
N SER A 67 -18.67 28.35 -32.09
CA SER A 67 -17.21 28.20 -32.24
C SER A 67 -16.65 27.14 -31.29
N HIS A 68 -17.07 27.15 -30.02
CA HIS A 68 -16.66 26.14 -29.04
C HIS A 68 -17.11 24.74 -29.47
N LEU A 69 -18.37 24.59 -29.88
CA LEU A 69 -18.89 23.32 -30.38
C LEU A 69 -18.09 22.80 -31.59
N GLY A 70 -17.70 23.68 -32.51
CA GLY A 70 -16.87 23.32 -33.65
C GLY A 70 -15.46 22.84 -33.25
N HIS A 71 -14.86 23.50 -32.25
CA HIS A 71 -13.56 23.10 -31.71
C HIS A 71 -13.66 21.72 -31.03
N ASP A 72 -14.64 21.53 -30.17
CA ASP A 72 -14.85 20.27 -29.44
C ASP A 72 -15.15 19.12 -30.39
N THR A 73 -15.94 19.36 -31.44
CA THR A 73 -16.23 18.35 -32.47
C THR A 73 -14.96 17.93 -33.21
N THR A 74 -14.07 18.88 -33.50
CA THR A 74 -12.79 18.59 -34.16
C THR A 74 -11.87 17.80 -33.22
N LEU A 75 -11.81 18.20 -31.95
CA LEU A 75 -11.00 17.51 -30.93
C LEU A 75 -11.47 16.06 -30.71
N LEU A 76 -12.80 15.84 -30.63
CA LEU A 76 -13.36 14.50 -30.52
C LEU A 76 -13.02 13.63 -31.73
N ALA A 77 -13.03 14.20 -32.94
CA ALA A 77 -12.63 13.47 -34.14
C ALA A 77 -11.15 13.07 -34.09
N THR A 78 -10.26 14.00 -33.71
CA THR A 78 -8.82 13.69 -33.60
C THR A 78 -8.51 12.64 -32.53
N LEU A 79 -9.18 12.73 -31.37
CA LEU A 79 -9.02 11.73 -30.31
C LEU A 79 -9.59 10.36 -30.72
N GLY A 80 -10.68 10.36 -31.50
CA GLY A 80 -11.22 9.13 -32.08
C GLY A 80 -10.24 8.45 -33.03
N GLU A 81 -9.60 9.21 -33.92
CA GLU A 81 -8.56 8.70 -34.83
C GLU A 81 -7.33 8.18 -34.06
N GLU A 82 -6.89 8.88 -33.02
CA GLU A 82 -5.79 8.43 -32.15
C GLU A 82 -6.14 7.12 -31.43
N LEU A 83 -7.37 6.98 -30.92
CA LEU A 83 -7.83 5.74 -30.28
C LEU A 83 -7.88 4.58 -31.28
N GLU A 84 -8.42 4.78 -32.48
CA GLU A 84 -8.45 3.75 -33.52
C GLU A 84 -7.05 3.28 -33.95
N MET A 85 -6.02 4.14 -33.82
CA MET A 85 -4.63 3.76 -34.06
C MET A 85 -4.00 3.00 -32.89
N LEU A 86 -4.32 3.38 -31.65
CA LEU A 86 -3.70 2.80 -30.44
C LEU A 86 -4.29 1.44 -30.06
N GLU A 87 -5.58 1.21 -30.31
CA GLU A 87 -6.26 -0.05 -30.00
C GLU A 87 -5.57 -1.28 -30.64
N PRO A 88 -5.22 -1.30 -31.94
CA PRO A 88 -4.50 -2.43 -32.54
C PRO A 88 -3.05 -2.55 -32.03
N GLU A 89 -2.37 -1.45 -31.68
CA GLU A 89 -1.03 -1.51 -31.08
C GLU A 89 -1.08 -2.17 -29.69
N GLN A 90 -2.11 -1.87 -28.91
CA GLN A 90 -2.36 -2.52 -27.62
C GLN A 90 -2.64 -4.01 -27.80
N GLU A 91 -3.50 -4.40 -28.74
CA GLU A 91 -3.79 -5.82 -29.01
C GLU A 91 -2.52 -6.57 -29.44
N MET A 92 -1.72 -6.00 -30.34
CA MET A 92 -0.46 -6.61 -30.78
C MET A 92 0.54 -6.79 -29.64
N THR A 93 0.72 -5.76 -28.80
CA THR A 93 1.66 -5.83 -27.68
C THR A 93 1.19 -6.80 -26.60
N SER A 94 -0.13 -6.89 -26.35
CA SER A 94 -0.72 -7.87 -25.45
C SER A 94 -0.49 -9.30 -25.95
N ALA A 95 -0.74 -9.55 -27.25
CA ALA A 95 -0.52 -10.87 -27.84
C ALA A 95 0.97 -11.29 -27.78
N ALA A 96 1.90 -10.36 -28.04
CA ALA A 96 3.33 -10.62 -27.92
C ALA A 96 3.77 -10.92 -26.48
N ALA A 97 3.13 -10.28 -25.48
CA ALA A 97 3.38 -10.55 -24.07
C ALA A 97 2.88 -11.94 -23.66
N GLU A 98 1.69 -12.34 -24.11
CA GLU A 98 1.15 -13.70 -23.89
C GLU A 98 2.05 -14.77 -24.52
N GLU A 99 2.50 -14.58 -25.76
CA GLU A 99 3.41 -15.51 -26.43
C GLU A 99 4.74 -15.64 -25.67
N SER A 100 5.29 -14.52 -25.19
CA SER A 100 6.51 -14.51 -24.39
C SER A 100 6.34 -15.23 -23.04
N ALA A 101 5.18 -15.09 -22.41
CA ALA A 101 4.86 -15.78 -21.15
C ALA A 101 4.79 -17.31 -21.34
N ILE A 102 4.16 -17.77 -22.43
CA ILE A 102 4.11 -19.19 -22.78
C ILE A 102 5.52 -19.72 -23.05
N ALA A 103 6.33 -18.98 -23.81
CA ALA A 103 7.71 -19.37 -24.10
C ALA A 103 8.58 -19.47 -22.83
N LEU A 104 8.33 -18.61 -21.84
CA LEU A 104 8.99 -18.67 -20.54
C LEU A 104 8.57 -19.93 -19.76
N GLU A 105 7.26 -20.22 -19.69
CA GLU A 105 6.73 -21.41 -19.01
C GLU A 105 7.32 -22.70 -19.62
N ASP A 106 7.38 -22.79 -20.95
CA ASP A 106 8.00 -23.91 -21.65
C ASP A 106 9.50 -24.05 -21.33
N ALA A 107 10.23 -22.93 -21.26
CA ALA A 107 11.65 -22.92 -20.93
C ALA A 107 11.91 -23.34 -19.47
N GLU A 108 11.07 -22.90 -18.54
CA GLU A 108 11.13 -23.29 -17.13
C GLU A 108 10.82 -24.78 -16.95
N ALA A 109 9.76 -25.29 -17.60
CA ALA A 109 9.43 -26.71 -17.59
C ALA A 109 10.56 -27.56 -18.20
N ALA A 110 11.18 -27.10 -19.29
CA ALA A 110 12.35 -27.75 -19.86
C ALA A 110 13.51 -27.76 -18.86
N MET A 111 13.80 -26.63 -18.20
CA MET A 111 14.87 -26.51 -17.20
C MET A 111 14.67 -27.48 -16.03
N GLN A 112 13.46 -27.56 -15.48
CA GLN A 112 13.11 -28.53 -14.42
C GLN A 112 13.32 -29.97 -14.91
N GLY A 113 12.84 -30.30 -16.12
CA GLY A 113 13.04 -31.63 -16.70
C GLY A 113 14.51 -31.97 -16.98
N TRP A 114 15.35 -30.98 -17.27
CA TRP A 114 16.81 -31.15 -17.37
C TRP A 114 17.45 -31.37 -16.01
N GLN A 115 17.02 -30.64 -14.99
CA GLN A 115 17.49 -30.78 -13.61
C GLN A 115 17.23 -32.20 -13.08
N GLU A 116 16.01 -32.71 -13.24
CA GLU A 116 15.65 -34.07 -12.83
C GLU A 116 16.51 -35.12 -13.53
N LYS A 117 16.70 -34.99 -14.85
CA LYS A 117 17.55 -35.91 -15.63
C LYS A 117 19.00 -35.85 -15.18
N TRP A 118 19.49 -34.66 -14.85
CA TRP A 118 20.85 -34.45 -14.36
C TRP A 118 21.05 -35.10 -12.98
N ASP A 119 20.09 -34.93 -12.08
CA ASP A 119 20.13 -35.54 -10.74
C ASP A 119 20.08 -37.07 -10.83
N VAL A 120 19.19 -37.61 -11.67
CA VAL A 120 19.14 -39.05 -11.95
C VAL A 120 20.46 -39.55 -12.54
N PHE A 121 21.04 -38.83 -13.50
CA PHE A 121 22.34 -39.17 -14.07
C PHE A 121 23.45 -39.16 -13.02
N ASN A 122 23.51 -38.14 -12.16
CA ASN A 122 24.49 -38.06 -11.08
C ASN A 122 24.35 -39.20 -10.08
N GLN A 123 23.12 -39.53 -9.68
CA GLN A 123 22.86 -40.66 -8.79
C GLN A 123 23.30 -41.99 -9.44
N GLN A 124 22.97 -42.19 -10.72
CA GLN A 124 23.36 -43.38 -11.48
C GLN A 124 24.87 -43.45 -11.73
N SER A 125 25.55 -42.32 -11.88
CA SER A 125 27.01 -42.25 -12.08
C SER A 125 27.77 -42.48 -10.77
N ALA A 126 27.24 -41.99 -9.64
CA ALA A 126 27.82 -42.16 -8.31
C ALA A 126 27.71 -43.61 -7.80
N GLU A 127 26.69 -44.37 -8.23
CA GLU A 127 26.44 -45.73 -7.72
C GLU A 127 27.55 -46.74 -8.10
N PRO A 128 28.01 -46.84 -9.36
CA PRO A 128 29.19 -47.64 -9.73
C PRO A 128 30.45 -47.22 -8.97
N GLN A 129 30.61 -45.92 -8.71
CA GLN A 129 31.77 -45.39 -8.00
C GLN A 129 31.72 -45.78 -6.51
N ARG A 130 30.55 -45.70 -5.86
CA ARG A 130 30.30 -46.22 -4.52
C ARG A 130 30.52 -47.73 -4.45
N GLN A 131 30.00 -48.49 -5.41
CA GLN A 131 30.21 -49.93 -5.48
C GLN A 131 31.69 -50.28 -5.67
N ALA A 132 32.40 -49.57 -6.55
CA ALA A 132 33.84 -49.72 -6.70
C ALA A 132 34.57 -49.42 -5.39
N GLN A 133 34.18 -48.38 -4.66
CA GLN A 133 34.80 -48.01 -3.39
C GLN A 133 34.47 -49.01 -2.27
N VAL A 134 33.28 -49.60 -2.25
CA VAL A 134 32.90 -50.71 -1.35
C VAL A 134 33.68 -51.96 -1.68
N GLN A 135 33.79 -52.34 -2.96
CA GLN A 135 34.59 -53.50 -3.37
C GLN A 135 36.07 -53.27 -3.11
N GLN A 136 36.58 -52.06 -3.31
CA GLN A 136 37.96 -51.69 -3.01
C GLN A 136 38.23 -51.71 -1.49
N SER A 137 37.28 -51.23 -0.68
CA SER A 137 37.34 -51.35 0.78
C SER A 137 37.27 -52.80 1.23
N ARG A 138 36.48 -53.63 0.54
CA ARG A 138 36.39 -55.07 0.80
C ARG A 138 37.64 -55.82 0.38
N ILE A 139 38.24 -55.43 -0.75
CA ILE A 139 39.56 -55.90 -1.19
C ILE A 139 40.59 -55.50 -0.16
N GLN A 140 40.64 -54.25 0.28
CA GLN A 140 41.53 -53.79 1.35
C GLN A 140 41.28 -54.53 2.68
N GLN A 141 40.03 -54.82 3.04
CA GLN A 141 39.71 -55.61 4.23
C GLN A 141 40.16 -57.06 4.10
N LEU A 142 40.01 -57.64 2.90
CA LEU A 142 40.45 -59.00 2.59
C LEU A 142 41.97 -59.06 2.52
N GLU A 143 42.63 -58.06 1.94
CA GLU A 143 44.08 -57.88 1.93
C GLU A 143 44.57 -57.72 3.37
N GLN A 144 43.97 -56.86 4.18
CA GLN A 144 44.24 -56.76 5.62
C GLN A 144 43.90 -58.05 6.37
N SER A 145 42.94 -58.84 5.93
CA SER A 145 42.63 -60.14 6.55
C SER A 145 43.66 -61.18 6.16
N ILE A 146 44.13 -61.17 4.91
CA ILE A 146 45.20 -62.02 4.40
C ILE A 146 46.50 -61.63 5.09
N GLU A 147 46.76 -60.34 5.24
CA GLU A 147 47.90 -59.77 5.93
C GLU A 147 47.81 -60.08 7.42
N ARG A 148 46.67 -59.87 8.10
CA ARG A 148 46.47 -60.33 9.48
C ARG A 148 46.58 -61.84 9.65
N LEU A 149 46.16 -62.65 8.68
CA LEU A 149 46.32 -64.10 8.73
C LEU A 149 47.78 -64.50 8.48
N ALA A 150 48.48 -63.85 7.56
CA ALA A 150 49.89 -64.06 7.28
C ALA A 150 50.77 -63.56 8.43
N GLU A 151 50.39 -62.44 9.04
CA GLU A 151 50.99 -61.83 10.24
C GLU A 151 50.63 -62.63 11.47
N ARG A 152 49.45 -63.26 11.56
CA ARG A 152 49.14 -64.26 12.60
C ARG A 152 49.85 -65.58 12.36
N GLN A 153 50.10 -65.96 11.11
CA GLN A 153 50.91 -67.13 10.77
C GLN A 153 52.39 -66.85 11.05
N ARG A 154 52.84 -65.61 10.83
CA ARG A 154 54.16 -65.09 11.22
C ARG A 154 54.25 -64.96 12.73
N ARG A 155 53.34 -64.29 13.43
CA ARG A 155 53.21 -64.25 14.91
C ARG A 155 53.04 -65.61 15.54
N LEU A 156 52.38 -66.60 14.95
CA LEU A 156 52.36 -67.97 15.53
C LEU A 156 53.66 -68.74 15.23
N ALA A 157 54.39 -68.36 14.17
CA ALA A 157 55.74 -68.86 13.89
C ALA A 157 56.83 -68.12 14.71
N GLU A 158 56.59 -66.85 15.03
CA GLU A 158 57.38 -65.93 15.84
C GLU A 158 57.07 -66.12 17.31
N GLU A 159 55.85 -66.24 17.81
CA GLU A 159 55.55 -66.73 19.17
C GLU A 159 56.13 -68.15 19.38
N ARG A 160 56.31 -68.95 18.30
CA ARG A 160 57.10 -70.20 18.33
C ARG A 160 58.62 -69.98 18.31
N GLN A 161 59.13 -68.81 17.92
CA GLN A 161 60.55 -68.43 17.85
C GLN A 161 61.01 -67.36 18.87
N LEU A 162 60.09 -66.59 19.45
CA LEU A 162 60.21 -65.29 20.11
C LEU A 162 59.11 -65.24 21.19
N LEU A 163 59.29 -66.03 22.23
CA LEU A 163 58.92 -65.67 23.59
C LEU A 163 59.78 -64.46 24.07
N ALA A 164 59.84 -63.39 23.28
CA ALA A 164 60.64 -62.20 23.57
C ALA A 164 59.99 -60.98 22.88
N ALA A 165 59.55 -60.04 23.71
CA ALA A 165 58.85 -58.82 23.32
C ALA A 165 59.81 -57.81 22.68
N ASP A 166 59.44 -57.25 21.52
CA ASP A 166 60.17 -56.18 20.85
C ASP A 166 59.47 -54.80 21.04
N PRO A 167 60.22 -53.71 21.17
CA PRO A 167 59.69 -52.36 21.42
C PRO A 167 58.95 -51.74 20.21
N GLU A 168 59.09 -52.27 18.99
CA GLU A 168 58.44 -51.73 17.79
C GLU A 168 56.92 -52.00 17.75
N ASP A 169 56.47 -53.11 18.33
CA ASP A 169 55.04 -53.45 18.43
C ASP A 169 54.27 -52.43 19.30
N ALA A 170 54.92 -51.85 20.32
CA ALA A 170 54.31 -50.86 21.20
C ALA A 170 54.05 -49.52 20.48
N ALA A 171 54.99 -49.07 19.63
CA ALA A 171 54.86 -47.84 18.86
C ALA A 171 53.75 -47.91 17.80
N ILE A 172 53.58 -49.09 17.17
CA ILE A 172 52.48 -49.32 16.21
C ILE A 172 51.13 -49.27 16.92
N LEU A 173 51.05 -49.77 18.16
CA LEU A 173 49.82 -49.76 18.96
C LEU A 173 49.42 -48.32 19.31
N GLU A 174 50.36 -47.51 19.82
CA GLU A 174 50.14 -46.11 20.18
C GLU A 174 49.65 -45.27 18.99
N LEU A 175 50.35 -45.34 17.84
CA LEU A 175 49.93 -44.68 16.60
C LEU A 175 48.54 -45.13 16.12
N SER A 176 48.15 -46.37 16.38
CA SER A 176 46.82 -46.88 15.99
C SER A 176 45.70 -46.37 16.89
N GLU A 177 45.96 -46.18 18.19
CA GLU A 177 45.01 -45.57 19.13
C GLU A 177 44.82 -44.08 18.83
N ASP A 178 45.90 -43.35 18.51
CA ASP A 178 45.86 -41.96 18.07
C ASP A 178 45.05 -41.78 16.78
N LEU A 179 45.17 -42.74 15.86
CA LEU A 179 44.41 -42.75 14.61
C LEU A 179 42.92 -42.93 14.86
N ALA A 180 42.55 -43.91 15.71
CA ALA A 180 41.17 -44.19 16.05
C ALA A 180 40.51 -43.00 16.77
N THR A 181 41.25 -42.31 17.64
CA THR A 181 40.78 -41.10 18.31
C THR A 181 40.47 -39.99 17.30
N ARG A 182 41.36 -39.79 16.31
CA ARG A 182 41.15 -38.79 15.25
C ARG A 182 40.02 -39.15 14.27
N ASP A 183 39.84 -40.43 13.99
CA ASP A 183 38.71 -40.91 13.19
C ASP A 183 37.39 -40.54 13.87
N MET A 184 37.28 -40.76 15.19
CA MET A 184 36.09 -40.35 15.96
C MET A 184 35.87 -38.83 15.95
N THR A 185 36.92 -38.02 16.12
CA THR A 185 36.77 -36.55 16.08
C THR A 185 36.36 -36.05 14.69
N LEU A 186 36.82 -36.69 13.61
CA LEU A 186 36.40 -36.34 12.25
C LEU A 186 34.93 -36.68 12.02
N GLU A 187 34.44 -37.82 12.50
CA GLU A 187 33.03 -38.18 12.44
C GLU A 187 32.16 -37.15 13.17
N GLU A 188 32.55 -36.70 14.36
CA GLU A 188 31.85 -35.65 15.12
C GLU A 188 31.84 -34.31 14.37
N LEU A 189 32.98 -33.91 13.78
CA LEU A 189 33.07 -32.66 13.03
C LEU A 189 32.24 -32.69 11.74
N HIS A 190 32.22 -33.81 11.03
CA HIS A 190 31.38 -33.98 9.83
C HIS A 190 29.89 -33.94 10.16
N ALA A 191 29.45 -34.60 11.23
CA ALA A 191 28.06 -34.47 11.71
C ALA A 191 27.71 -33.02 12.06
N GLY A 192 28.65 -32.28 12.65
CA GLY A 192 28.51 -30.84 12.90
C GLY A 192 28.38 -30.01 11.61
N GLU A 193 29.12 -30.37 10.56
CA GLU A 193 29.10 -29.68 9.26
C GLU A 193 27.75 -29.85 8.57
N GLU A 194 27.21 -31.07 8.56
CA GLU A 194 25.87 -31.37 8.03
C GLU A 194 24.79 -30.54 8.74
N GLN A 195 24.82 -30.49 10.09
CA GLN A 195 23.88 -29.66 10.86
C GLN A 195 24.05 -28.17 10.57
N ALA A 196 25.28 -27.70 10.37
CA ALA A 196 25.54 -26.29 10.05
C ALA A 196 25.00 -25.94 8.66
N VAL A 197 25.12 -26.84 7.68
CA VAL A 197 24.53 -26.67 6.35
C VAL A 197 23.00 -26.59 6.43
N GLU A 198 22.36 -27.52 7.14
CA GLU A 198 20.90 -27.51 7.34
C GLU A 198 20.41 -26.21 7.99
N ARG A 199 21.10 -25.72 9.04
CA ARG A 199 20.75 -24.45 9.70
C ARG A 199 20.87 -23.25 8.77
N VAL A 200 21.91 -23.21 7.93
CA VAL A 200 22.09 -22.12 6.96
C VAL A 200 20.99 -22.13 5.90
N GLU A 201 20.58 -23.30 5.41
CA GLU A 201 19.46 -23.41 4.46
C GLU A 201 18.13 -22.99 5.09
N GLN A 202 17.84 -23.43 6.32
CA GLN A 202 16.66 -22.97 7.07
C GLN A 202 16.63 -21.44 7.26
N LEU A 203 17.78 -20.83 7.58
CA LEU A 203 17.89 -19.38 7.69
C LEU A 203 17.69 -18.66 6.36
N ARG A 204 18.17 -19.24 5.24
CA ARG A 204 17.94 -18.70 3.90
C ARG A 204 16.45 -18.70 3.53
N GLU A 205 15.76 -19.81 3.79
CA GLU A 205 14.31 -19.90 3.58
C GLU A 205 13.54 -18.89 4.44
N ALA A 206 13.90 -18.77 5.72
CA ALA A 206 13.30 -17.79 6.62
C ALA A 206 13.54 -16.33 6.16
N LEU A 207 14.75 -16.01 5.70
CA LEU A 207 15.07 -14.70 5.13
C LEU A 207 14.27 -14.41 3.87
N GLN A 208 14.11 -15.40 2.97
CA GLN A 208 13.31 -15.24 1.76
C GLN A 208 11.84 -14.95 2.11
N GLN A 209 11.25 -15.72 3.03
CA GLN A 209 9.87 -15.54 3.48
C GLN A 209 9.67 -14.18 4.16
N ALA A 210 10.56 -13.79 5.08
CA ALA A 210 10.50 -12.50 5.75
C ALA A 210 10.66 -11.33 4.76
N SER A 211 11.55 -11.46 3.76
CA SER A 211 11.74 -10.44 2.72
C SER A 211 10.51 -10.30 1.84
N GLN A 212 9.85 -11.41 1.50
CA GLN A 212 8.61 -11.38 0.72
C GLN A 212 7.46 -10.73 1.52
N ALA A 213 7.34 -11.07 2.80
CA ALA A 213 6.35 -10.46 3.70
C ALA A 213 6.57 -8.94 3.84
N GLN A 214 7.82 -8.50 3.99
CA GLN A 214 8.17 -7.07 4.03
C GLN A 214 7.75 -6.34 2.73
N GLN A 215 8.07 -6.90 1.56
CA GLN A 215 7.70 -6.31 0.27
C GLN A 215 6.18 -6.22 0.09
N GLN A 216 5.44 -7.24 0.50
CA GLN A 216 3.97 -7.23 0.48
C GLN A 216 3.41 -6.13 1.41
N ALA A 217 3.88 -6.08 2.66
CA ALA A 217 3.46 -5.06 3.62
C ALA A 217 3.77 -3.64 3.13
N GLN A 218 4.94 -3.43 2.53
CA GLN A 218 5.33 -2.15 1.95
C GLN A 218 4.43 -1.76 0.77
N GLY A 219 4.09 -2.71 -0.11
CA GLY A 219 3.18 -2.47 -1.23
C GLY A 219 1.75 -2.14 -0.78
N GLU A 220 1.24 -2.82 0.25
CA GLU A 220 -0.07 -2.52 0.84
C GLU A 220 -0.10 -1.14 1.49
N LEU A 221 0.94 -0.78 2.24
CA LEU A 221 1.08 0.54 2.84
C LEU A 221 1.13 1.65 1.78
N GLN A 222 1.84 1.43 0.67
CA GLN A 222 1.88 2.41 -0.43
C GLN A 222 0.51 2.61 -1.09
N ARG A 223 -0.26 1.53 -1.30
CA ARG A 223 -1.64 1.63 -1.82
C ARG A 223 -2.55 2.38 -0.86
N LEU A 224 -2.45 2.08 0.44
CA LEU A 224 -3.23 2.72 1.47
C LEU A 224 -2.90 4.22 1.57
N ASN A 225 -1.61 4.59 1.54
CA ASN A 225 -1.18 5.99 1.49
C ASN A 225 -1.66 6.71 0.22
N GLY A 226 -1.67 6.04 -0.94
CA GLY A 226 -2.23 6.58 -2.17
C GLY A 226 -3.73 6.87 -2.06
N ARG A 227 -4.50 5.97 -1.42
CA ARG A 227 -5.94 6.17 -1.15
C ARG A 227 -6.19 7.28 -0.12
N LEU A 228 -5.40 7.35 0.94
CA LEU A 228 -5.47 8.44 1.91
C LEU A 228 -5.24 9.79 1.21
N ALA A 229 -4.18 9.92 0.42
CA ALA A 229 -3.87 11.17 -0.28
C ALA A 229 -4.98 11.59 -1.27
N SER A 230 -5.60 10.63 -1.98
CA SER A 230 -6.69 10.95 -2.90
C SER A 230 -7.96 11.37 -2.16
N LEU A 231 -8.30 10.71 -1.06
CA LEU A 231 -9.42 11.08 -0.20
C LEU A 231 -9.19 12.42 0.50
N GLU A 232 -7.98 12.68 0.99
CA GLU A 232 -7.58 13.97 1.59
C GLU A 232 -7.69 15.10 0.57
N ALA A 233 -7.24 14.89 -0.67
CA ALA A 233 -7.38 15.87 -1.74
C ALA A 233 -8.86 16.17 -2.07
N LEU A 234 -9.70 15.14 -2.13
CA LEU A 234 -11.15 15.31 -2.31
C LEU A 234 -11.79 16.03 -1.11
N GLN A 235 -11.34 15.73 0.10
CA GLN A 235 -11.82 16.36 1.34
C GLN A 235 -11.47 17.84 1.35
N GLN A 236 -10.22 18.19 1.05
CA GLN A 236 -9.77 19.58 0.94
C GLN A 236 -10.53 20.32 -0.15
N ALA A 237 -10.66 19.75 -1.35
CA ALA A 237 -11.43 20.37 -2.43
C ALA A 237 -12.91 20.61 -2.08
N ALA A 238 -13.49 19.79 -1.19
CA ALA A 238 -14.86 19.97 -0.72
C ALA A 238 -14.99 20.98 0.43
N LEU A 239 -13.90 21.27 1.15
CA LEU A 239 -13.85 22.26 2.23
C LEU A 239 -13.27 23.61 1.78
N ASP A 240 -12.62 23.64 0.62
CA ASP A 240 -12.02 24.85 0.07
C ASP A 240 -13.08 25.90 -0.24
N PRO A 241 -12.96 27.10 0.34
CA PRO A 241 -13.89 28.18 0.09
C PRO A 241 -13.72 28.75 -1.33
N ASP A 242 -14.79 29.34 -1.87
CA ASP A 242 -14.73 30.12 -3.10
C ASP A 242 -13.65 31.22 -3.02
N THR A 243 -13.10 31.65 -4.16
CA THR A 243 -11.97 32.59 -4.22
C THR A 243 -12.17 33.87 -3.41
N GLY A 244 -13.37 34.49 -3.46
CA GLY A 244 -13.69 35.68 -2.68
C GLY A 244 -13.76 35.43 -1.17
N THR A 245 -14.29 34.27 -0.75
CA THR A 245 -14.31 33.85 0.65
C THR A 245 -12.89 33.50 1.13
N ALA A 246 -12.06 32.88 0.30
CA ALA A 246 -10.67 32.55 0.61
C ALA A 246 -9.81 33.81 0.84
N GLU A 247 -9.96 34.84 -0.01
CA GLU A 247 -9.26 36.12 0.13
C GLU A 247 -9.67 36.83 1.42
N TRP A 248 -10.97 36.94 1.69
CA TRP A 248 -11.46 37.59 2.91
C TRP A 248 -11.00 36.87 4.19
N LEU A 249 -11.04 35.53 4.20
CA LEU A 249 -10.53 34.74 5.32
C LEU A 249 -9.03 34.96 5.56
N ARG A 250 -8.25 35.18 4.50
CA ARG A 250 -6.82 35.50 4.61
C ARG A 250 -6.60 36.88 5.21
N ASP A 251 -7.37 37.87 4.75
CA ASP A 251 -7.28 39.26 5.25
C ASP A 251 -7.65 39.36 6.74
N GLN A 252 -8.63 38.57 7.19
CA GLN A 252 -9.03 38.48 8.60
C GLN A 252 -8.19 37.51 9.43
N GLN A 253 -7.12 36.91 8.87
CA GLN A 253 -6.26 35.92 9.54
C GLN A 253 -7.00 34.67 10.05
N LEU A 254 -8.09 34.30 9.38
CA LEU A 254 -8.93 33.14 9.68
C LEU A 254 -8.70 31.95 8.74
N ALA A 255 -7.81 32.09 7.75
CA ALA A 255 -7.57 31.06 6.74
C ALA A 255 -7.12 29.70 7.33
N GLU A 256 -6.35 29.70 8.42
CA GLU A 256 -5.84 28.48 9.08
C GLU A 256 -6.75 27.96 10.21
N ARG A 257 -7.89 28.62 10.48
CA ARG A 257 -8.82 28.16 11.51
C ARG A 257 -9.58 26.92 11.00
N PRO A 258 -9.86 25.94 11.89
CA PRO A 258 -10.51 24.70 11.49
C PRO A 258 -11.96 24.92 11.03
N ARG A 259 -12.42 24.04 10.14
CA ARG A 259 -13.79 23.98 9.66
C ARG A 259 -14.66 23.15 10.58
N LEU A 260 -15.96 23.40 10.61
CA LEU A 260 -16.91 22.61 11.42
C LEU A 260 -16.80 21.11 11.11
N ALA A 261 -16.71 20.73 9.84
CA ALA A 261 -16.61 19.33 9.42
C ALA A 261 -15.39 18.58 10.00
N GLU A 262 -14.29 19.27 10.27
CA GLU A 262 -13.03 18.67 10.76
C GLU A 262 -13.12 18.28 12.25
N GLY A 263 -13.98 18.96 13.01
CA GLY A 263 -14.20 18.73 14.44
C GLY A 263 -15.47 17.94 14.77
N LEU A 264 -16.12 17.35 13.77
CA LEU A 264 -17.42 16.69 13.91
C LEU A 264 -17.29 15.17 13.76
N SER A 265 -17.71 14.42 14.77
CA SER A 265 -17.86 12.96 14.70
C SER A 265 -19.34 12.59 14.71
N VAL A 266 -19.72 11.56 13.95
CA VAL A 266 -21.13 11.15 13.76
C VAL A 266 -21.25 9.65 13.97
N GLU A 267 -22.35 9.21 14.57
CA GLU A 267 -22.66 7.79 14.71
C GLU A 267 -22.80 7.12 13.32
N ALA A 268 -22.20 5.94 13.18
CA ALA A 268 -22.16 5.19 11.93
C ALA A 268 -23.54 5.04 11.26
N GLY A 269 -23.65 5.46 10.01
CA GLY A 269 -24.88 5.40 9.20
C GLY A 269 -25.79 6.63 9.32
N TRP A 270 -25.42 7.64 10.12
CA TRP A 270 -26.14 8.92 10.22
C TRP A 270 -25.41 10.09 9.53
N GLU A 271 -24.27 9.84 8.89
CA GLU A 271 -23.42 10.87 8.27
C GLU A 271 -24.21 11.62 7.19
N LEU A 272 -24.91 10.89 6.31
CA LEU A 272 -25.72 11.49 5.26
C LEU A 272 -26.88 12.33 5.80
N ALA A 273 -27.50 11.89 6.90
CA ALA A 273 -28.57 12.62 7.56
C ALA A 273 -28.06 13.95 8.14
N VAL A 274 -26.96 13.92 8.87
CA VAL A 274 -26.31 15.10 9.46
C VAL A 274 -25.81 16.05 8.36
N GLU A 275 -25.19 15.50 7.31
CA GLU A 275 -24.70 16.28 6.17
C GLU A 275 -25.83 16.93 5.36
N THR A 276 -27.00 16.29 5.31
CA THR A 276 -28.20 16.84 4.65
C THR A 276 -28.76 18.03 5.42
N VAL A 277 -28.69 17.98 6.76
CA VAL A 277 -29.18 19.06 7.63
C VAL A 277 -28.20 20.23 7.68
N LEU A 278 -26.90 19.97 7.92
CA LEU A 278 -25.88 21.01 8.01
C LEU A 278 -25.52 21.57 6.62
N GLY A 279 -25.58 20.76 5.56
CA GLY A 279 -25.35 21.22 4.20
C GLY A 279 -24.00 21.91 4.05
N ALA A 280 -24.02 23.14 3.53
CA ALA A 280 -22.81 23.94 3.34
C ALA A 280 -22.28 24.54 4.66
N ASP A 281 -23.05 24.51 5.75
CA ASP A 281 -22.61 24.95 7.09
C ASP A 281 -21.51 24.07 7.68
N LEU A 282 -21.27 22.89 7.09
CA LEU A 282 -20.08 22.08 7.36
C LEU A 282 -18.75 22.79 7.04
N GLN A 283 -18.76 23.75 6.11
CA GLN A 283 -17.58 24.55 5.74
C GLN A 283 -17.40 25.79 6.63
N ALA A 284 -18.26 25.98 7.65
CA ALA A 284 -18.18 27.13 8.53
C ALA A 284 -16.84 27.17 9.28
N VAL A 285 -16.21 28.34 9.32
CA VAL A 285 -14.98 28.56 10.09
C VAL A 285 -15.33 28.78 11.55
N LEU A 286 -14.61 28.09 12.44
CA LEU A 286 -14.77 28.28 13.88
C LEU A 286 -14.06 29.57 14.32
N VAL A 287 -14.84 30.51 14.86
CA VAL A 287 -14.37 31.79 15.41
C VAL A 287 -14.76 31.92 16.88
N ASP A 288 -14.07 32.78 17.61
CA ASP A 288 -14.35 32.99 19.03
C ASP A 288 -15.59 33.89 19.19
N ASP A 289 -15.64 34.99 18.44
CA ASP A 289 -16.75 35.97 18.42
C ASP A 289 -16.86 36.64 17.04
N PHE A 290 -18.00 37.25 16.75
CA PHE A 290 -18.27 37.94 15.49
C PHE A 290 -17.93 39.44 15.53
N ASP A 291 -17.89 40.05 16.71
CA ASP A 291 -17.78 41.50 16.88
C ASP A 291 -16.49 42.11 16.30
N ALA A 292 -15.41 41.32 16.21
CA ALA A 292 -14.11 41.77 15.72
C ALA A 292 -13.93 41.68 14.20
N LEU A 293 -14.93 41.17 13.46
CA LEU A 293 -14.80 40.83 12.05
C LEU A 293 -15.30 41.95 11.13
N ASP A 294 -14.48 42.34 10.14
CA ASP A 294 -14.88 43.34 9.13
C ASP A 294 -15.71 42.70 8.00
N LEU A 295 -16.96 42.39 8.32
CA LEU A 295 -17.93 41.83 7.37
C LEU A 295 -18.31 42.82 6.26
N ALA A 296 -18.13 44.13 6.46
CA ALA A 296 -18.48 45.14 5.46
C ALA A 296 -17.55 45.09 4.22
N ASN A 297 -16.35 44.54 4.38
CA ASN A 297 -15.39 44.37 3.30
C ASN A 297 -15.58 43.05 2.50
N PHE A 298 -16.53 42.20 2.89
CA PHE A 298 -16.85 40.97 2.13
C PHE A 298 -17.78 41.29 0.96
N GLN A 299 -17.26 41.27 -0.28
CA GLN A 299 -18.01 41.72 -1.47
C GLN A 299 -18.53 40.58 -2.36
N GLN A 300 -17.93 39.39 -2.32
CA GLN A 300 -18.28 38.28 -3.20
C GLN A 300 -18.00 36.92 -2.54
N GLY A 301 -18.91 35.97 -2.70
CA GLY A 301 -18.80 34.60 -2.21
C GLY A 301 -19.89 34.25 -1.19
N ASP A 302 -19.74 33.08 -0.58
CA ASP A 302 -20.60 32.60 0.50
C ASP A 302 -19.75 32.35 1.75
N LEU A 303 -19.97 33.14 2.80
CA LEU A 303 -19.18 33.13 4.03
C LEU A 303 -20.01 32.52 5.17
N ARG A 304 -19.42 31.52 5.84
CA ARG A 304 -20.03 30.82 6.95
C ARG A 304 -19.10 30.81 8.14
N LEU A 305 -19.61 31.24 9.29
CA LEU A 305 -18.85 31.37 10.52
C LEU A 305 -19.67 30.76 11.67
N LEU A 306 -19.00 30.09 12.59
CA LEU A 306 -19.61 29.52 13.78
C LEU A 306 -18.82 29.96 15.01
N SER A 307 -19.52 30.48 16.03
CA SER A 307 -18.88 30.80 17.31
C SER A 307 -18.69 29.53 18.14
N ALA A 308 -17.47 29.29 18.60
CA ALA A 308 -17.12 28.12 19.41
C ALA A 308 -17.47 28.27 20.91
N GLY A 309 -18.09 29.39 21.33
CA GLY A 309 -18.20 29.80 22.73
C GLY A 309 -19.39 29.28 23.55
N ALA A 310 -20.22 28.38 23.02
CA ALA A 310 -21.43 27.89 23.72
C ALA A 310 -21.24 26.48 24.29
N ASP A 311 -21.70 26.26 25.54
CA ASP A 311 -21.76 24.92 26.15
C ASP A 311 -22.61 23.99 25.28
N THR A 312 -22.14 22.77 25.03
CA THR A 312 -22.87 21.78 24.24
C THR A 312 -24.14 21.35 24.96
N VAL A 313 -25.29 21.48 24.28
CA VAL A 313 -26.58 21.05 24.81
C VAL A 313 -26.93 19.69 24.22
N ARG A 314 -27.34 18.72 25.05
CA ARG A 314 -27.94 17.48 24.54
C ARG A 314 -29.46 17.60 24.53
N VAL A 315 -30.07 17.31 23.38
CA VAL A 315 -31.53 17.27 23.22
C VAL A 315 -31.96 15.84 22.92
N PRO A 316 -32.56 15.13 23.89
CA PRO A 316 -32.93 13.73 23.71
C PRO A 316 -33.92 13.49 22.58
N GLY A 317 -33.69 12.46 21.77
CA GLY A 317 -34.53 12.10 20.63
C GLY A 317 -34.35 13.00 19.41
N SER A 318 -33.28 13.82 19.37
CA SER A 318 -32.92 14.64 18.21
C SER A 318 -31.70 14.08 17.48
N LEU A 319 -31.45 14.55 16.26
CA LEU A 319 -30.28 14.17 15.46
C LEU A 319 -28.98 14.58 16.13
N LEU A 320 -29.03 15.58 17.04
CA LEU A 320 -27.88 16.01 17.83
C LEU A 320 -27.33 14.89 18.72
N GLU A 321 -28.14 13.91 19.13
CA GLU A 321 -27.63 12.76 19.90
C GLU A 321 -26.71 11.84 19.07
N LYS A 322 -26.79 11.93 17.74
CA LYS A 322 -25.99 11.15 16.80
C LYS A 322 -24.67 11.84 16.44
N VAL A 323 -24.39 12.99 17.03
CA VAL A 323 -23.23 13.81 16.73
C VAL A 323 -22.44 14.09 18.00
N ASP A 324 -21.12 13.93 17.92
CA ASP A 324 -20.18 14.39 18.92
C ASP A 324 -19.40 15.58 18.34
N SER A 325 -19.49 16.73 19.01
CA SER A 325 -18.91 17.99 18.55
C SER A 325 -18.41 18.83 19.72
N THR A 326 -17.38 19.64 19.46
CA THR A 326 -16.83 20.59 20.44
C THR A 326 -17.61 21.90 20.53
N VAL A 327 -18.59 22.09 19.64
CA VAL A 327 -19.43 23.29 19.49
C VAL A 327 -20.90 22.94 19.60
N ASP A 328 -21.73 23.88 20.06
CA ASP A 328 -23.17 23.67 20.16
C ASP A 328 -23.85 23.71 18.78
N LEU A 329 -24.44 22.58 18.38
CA LEU A 329 -25.19 22.43 17.13
C LEU A 329 -26.71 22.33 17.35
N SER A 330 -27.18 22.64 18.57
CA SER A 330 -28.60 22.56 18.94
C SER A 330 -29.51 23.37 18.03
N ALA A 331 -29.04 24.50 17.51
CA ALA A 331 -29.78 25.35 16.58
C ALA A 331 -30.10 24.66 15.24
N TRP A 332 -29.21 23.80 14.73
CA TRP A 332 -29.42 23.05 13.49
C TRP A 332 -30.07 21.68 13.74
N LEU A 333 -29.59 20.95 14.75
CA LEU A 333 -29.86 19.52 14.91
C LEU A 333 -30.89 19.22 16.02
N GLY A 334 -31.11 20.13 16.97
CA GLY A 334 -31.91 19.89 18.16
C GLY A 334 -33.41 19.72 17.92
N GLN A 335 -33.93 20.24 16.80
CA GLN A 335 -35.34 20.08 16.39
C GLN A 335 -35.54 19.05 15.27
N VAL A 336 -34.46 18.38 14.85
CA VAL A 336 -34.51 17.35 13.81
C VAL A 336 -34.60 15.99 14.47
N ILE A 337 -35.64 15.22 14.16
CA ILE A 337 -35.91 13.92 14.76
C ILE A 337 -35.41 12.83 13.79
N PRO A 338 -34.50 11.95 14.23
CA PRO A 338 -34.02 10.83 13.42
C PRO A 338 -35.10 9.75 13.26
N VAL A 339 -35.26 9.24 12.04
CA VAL A 339 -36.10 8.09 11.67
C VAL A 339 -35.33 7.13 10.78
N GLU A 340 -35.77 5.88 10.66
CA GLU A 340 -35.02 4.88 9.88
C GLU A 340 -35.17 5.11 8.38
N ASP A 341 -36.39 5.33 7.89
CA ASP A 341 -36.70 5.43 6.47
C ASP A 341 -37.72 6.54 6.12
N LEU A 342 -37.96 6.72 4.82
CA LEU A 342 -38.90 7.71 4.29
C LEU A 342 -40.35 7.41 4.68
N ASP A 343 -40.75 6.14 4.74
CA ASP A 343 -42.13 5.76 5.01
C ASP A 343 -42.50 6.12 6.45
N GLU A 344 -41.61 5.83 7.40
CA GLU A 344 -41.72 6.26 8.80
C GLU A 344 -41.81 7.80 8.89
N ALA A 345 -40.96 8.52 8.15
CA ALA A 345 -40.98 9.98 8.11
C ALA A 345 -42.34 10.53 7.65
N LEU A 346 -42.91 9.95 6.59
CA LEU A 346 -44.20 10.39 6.03
C LEU A 346 -45.38 10.08 6.96
N VAL A 347 -45.36 8.95 7.66
CA VAL A 347 -46.39 8.58 8.65
C VAL A 347 -46.37 9.55 9.83
N ARG A 348 -45.19 9.89 10.36
CA ARG A 348 -45.05 10.76 11.53
C ARG A 348 -45.18 12.25 11.21
N ARG A 349 -45.09 12.65 9.95
CA ARG A 349 -45.16 14.05 9.48
C ARG A 349 -46.35 14.84 10.05
N ALA A 350 -47.52 14.21 10.22
CA ALA A 350 -48.73 14.88 10.72
C ALA A 350 -48.67 15.24 12.22
N GLN A 351 -47.74 14.66 12.96
CA GLN A 351 -47.58 14.84 14.42
C GLN A 351 -46.48 15.87 14.76
N LEU A 352 -45.78 16.42 13.76
CA LEU A 352 -44.72 17.39 13.98
C LEU A 352 -45.25 18.70 14.58
N SER A 353 -44.56 19.16 15.63
CA SER A 353 -44.75 20.49 16.22
C SER A 353 -44.10 21.58 15.35
N ALA A 354 -44.38 22.84 15.65
CA ALA A 354 -43.74 23.96 14.98
C ALA A 354 -42.21 23.88 15.16
N GLY A 355 -41.46 24.02 14.06
CA GLY A 355 -39.99 23.96 14.06
C GLY A 355 -39.40 22.54 13.98
N GLN A 356 -40.20 21.48 14.16
CA GLN A 356 -39.71 20.11 14.08
C GLN A 356 -39.67 19.57 12.65
N SER A 357 -38.69 18.72 12.38
CA SER A 357 -38.56 17.97 11.12
C SER A 357 -38.07 16.55 11.39
N LEU A 358 -38.19 15.68 10.39
CA LEU A 358 -37.77 14.27 10.42
C LEU A 358 -36.67 14.06 9.39
N ILE A 359 -35.62 13.33 9.73
CA ILE A 359 -34.53 12.98 8.81
C ILE A 359 -34.35 11.46 8.83
N SER A 360 -34.38 10.82 7.65
CA SER A 360 -34.04 9.41 7.55
C SER A 360 -32.53 9.20 7.47
N ARG A 361 -32.04 7.99 7.76
CA ARG A 361 -30.62 7.63 7.52
C ARG A 361 -30.20 7.87 6.07
N ASP A 362 -31.08 7.55 5.13
CA ASP A 362 -30.85 7.73 3.68
C ASP A 362 -30.93 9.18 3.17
N GLY A 363 -30.99 10.17 4.08
CA GLY A 363 -30.94 11.60 3.75
C GLY A 363 -32.26 12.21 3.28
N TYR A 364 -33.42 11.58 3.55
CA TYR A 364 -34.72 12.19 3.28
C TYR A 364 -35.09 13.14 4.42
N TRP A 365 -35.12 14.44 4.14
CA TRP A 365 -35.47 15.46 5.13
C TRP A 365 -36.92 15.94 4.94
N VAL A 366 -37.77 15.65 5.92
CA VAL A 366 -39.22 15.86 5.85
C VAL A 366 -39.66 16.84 6.94
N GLY A 367 -40.20 17.98 6.54
CA GLY A 367 -40.92 18.89 7.42
C GLY A 367 -42.43 18.76 7.28
N ARG A 368 -43.17 19.57 8.04
CA ARG A 368 -44.64 19.62 7.92
C ARG A 368 -45.10 20.00 6.51
N HIS A 369 -44.36 20.89 5.85
CA HIS A 369 -44.71 21.48 4.56
C HIS A 369 -43.63 21.35 3.48
N PHE A 370 -42.55 20.61 3.74
CA PHE A 370 -41.48 20.40 2.77
C PHE A 370 -40.96 18.96 2.83
N LEU A 371 -40.37 18.52 1.73
CA LEU A 371 -39.56 17.31 1.64
C LEU A 371 -38.36 17.65 0.76
N ARG A 372 -37.16 17.36 1.26
CA ARG A 372 -35.90 17.57 0.56
C ARG A 372 -35.16 16.25 0.44
N VAL A 373 -34.61 16.00 -0.73
CA VAL A 373 -33.73 14.86 -1.01
C VAL A 373 -32.51 15.42 -1.68
N ARG A 374 -31.33 15.12 -1.13
CA ARG A 374 -30.06 15.40 -1.79
C ARG A 374 -29.50 14.07 -2.29
N ARG A 375 -29.39 13.93 -3.60
CA ARG A 375 -28.63 12.85 -4.24
C ARG A 375 -27.35 13.48 -4.77
N ALA A 376 -26.22 12.94 -4.34
CA ALA A 376 -24.90 13.48 -4.59
C ALA A 376 -24.59 13.69 -6.08
N SER A 377 -23.96 14.82 -6.42
CA SER A 377 -22.89 14.83 -7.42
C SER A 377 -21.56 14.58 -6.69
N GLU A 378 -20.60 13.91 -7.34
CA GLU A 378 -19.41 13.29 -6.72
C GLU A 378 -18.51 14.22 -5.88
N ALA A 379 -18.53 15.55 -6.08
CA ALA A 379 -17.56 16.46 -5.45
C ALA A 379 -17.95 16.93 -4.03
N GLN A 380 -19.24 17.17 -3.75
CA GLN A 380 -19.69 17.87 -2.53
C GLN A 380 -20.44 17.01 -1.52
N SER A 381 -20.76 15.76 -1.88
CA SER A 381 -21.42 14.84 -0.97
C SER A 381 -20.40 13.98 -0.23
N GLY A 382 -20.75 13.54 0.97
CA GLY A 382 -19.97 12.59 1.74
C GLY A 382 -18.76 13.20 2.44
N VAL A 383 -18.75 14.49 2.75
CA VAL A 383 -17.64 15.15 3.49
C VAL A 383 -17.45 14.53 4.87
N LEU A 384 -18.56 14.17 5.55
CA LEU A 384 -18.51 13.54 6.86
C LEU A 384 -18.14 12.06 6.76
N ALA A 385 -18.72 11.33 5.81
CA ALA A 385 -18.40 9.94 5.56
C ALA A 385 -16.92 9.76 5.16
N ARG A 386 -16.39 10.63 4.28
CA ARG A 386 -14.97 10.67 3.90
C ARG A 386 -14.07 11.02 5.06
N GLY A 387 -14.46 11.99 5.90
CA GLY A 387 -13.71 12.34 7.11
C GLY A 387 -13.54 11.16 8.07
N GLN A 388 -14.60 10.37 8.28
CA GLN A 388 -14.53 9.15 9.08
C GLN A 388 -13.71 8.05 8.40
N GLU A 389 -13.87 7.87 7.08
CA GLU A 389 -13.08 6.93 6.31
C GLU A 389 -11.58 7.25 6.42
N LEU A 390 -11.21 8.53 6.29
CA LEU A 390 -9.84 9.03 6.49
C LEU A 390 -9.30 8.73 7.88
N GLN A 391 -10.10 8.94 8.94
CA GLN A 391 -9.69 8.58 10.30
C GLN A 391 -9.47 7.07 10.45
N SER A 392 -10.38 6.25 9.92
CA SER A 392 -10.25 4.79 10.00
C SER A 392 -9.05 4.26 9.22
N LEU A 393 -8.81 4.79 8.01
CA LEU A 393 -7.65 4.46 7.19
C LEU A 393 -6.35 4.98 7.81
N GLY A 394 -6.38 6.11 8.52
CA GLY A 394 -5.23 6.63 9.27
C GLY A 394 -4.82 5.69 10.41
N LEU A 395 -5.79 5.15 11.15
CA LEU A 395 -5.51 4.13 12.17
C LEU A 395 -4.99 2.82 11.54
N GLU A 396 -5.56 2.40 10.41
CA GLU A 396 -5.06 1.23 9.68
C GLU A 396 -3.62 1.46 9.20
N ARG A 397 -3.30 2.64 8.66
CA ARG A 397 -1.93 3.03 8.28
C ARG A 397 -0.96 2.83 9.44
N ASP A 398 -1.29 3.39 10.61
CA ASP A 398 -0.42 3.34 11.78
C ASP A 398 -0.15 1.89 12.23
N GLU A 399 -1.17 1.02 12.17
CA GLU A 399 -1.02 -0.41 12.45
C GLU A 399 -0.13 -1.13 11.41
N ARG A 400 -0.29 -0.80 10.12
CA ARG A 400 0.55 -1.38 9.06
C ARG A 400 2.00 -0.88 9.13
N GLU A 401 2.22 0.38 9.48
CA GLU A 401 3.56 0.93 9.70
C GLU A 401 4.26 0.24 10.88
N ALA A 402 3.55 0.03 11.98
CA ALA A 402 4.08 -0.73 13.12
C ALA A 402 4.44 -2.18 12.70
N THR A 403 3.58 -2.83 11.92
CA THR A 403 3.84 -4.18 11.41
C THR A 403 5.07 -4.22 10.51
N LEU A 404 5.21 -3.26 9.58
CA LEU A 404 6.38 -3.15 8.71
C LEU A 404 7.68 -2.97 9.52
N ALA A 405 7.66 -2.11 10.54
CA ALA A 405 8.81 -1.89 11.43
C ALA A 405 9.23 -3.19 12.13
N THR A 406 8.27 -4.01 12.59
CA THR A 406 8.59 -5.31 13.21
C THR A 406 9.20 -6.30 12.22
N LEU A 407 8.74 -6.31 10.97
CA LEU A 407 9.32 -7.17 9.91
C LEU A 407 10.74 -6.74 9.54
N GLU A 408 11.01 -5.44 9.51
CA GLU A 408 12.34 -4.89 9.28
C GLU A 408 13.32 -5.28 10.38
N GLU A 409 12.90 -5.21 11.64
CA GLU A 409 13.70 -5.66 12.78
C GLU A 409 13.97 -7.17 12.71
N GLN A 410 12.97 -7.98 12.38
CA GLN A 410 13.14 -9.43 12.18
C GLN A 410 14.14 -9.74 11.07
N LEU A 411 14.07 -9.03 9.95
CA LEU A 411 15.03 -9.19 8.84
C LEU A 411 16.46 -8.85 9.25
N LEU A 412 16.66 -7.80 10.05
CA LEU A 412 17.99 -7.46 10.58
C LEU A 412 18.53 -8.58 11.48
N VAL A 413 17.71 -9.10 12.38
CA VAL A 413 18.09 -10.21 13.26
C VAL A 413 18.43 -11.48 12.48
N LEU A 414 17.62 -11.84 11.48
CA LEU A 414 17.87 -13.01 10.64
C LEU A 414 19.15 -12.88 9.80
N ARG A 415 19.45 -11.68 9.27
CA ARG A 415 20.69 -11.43 8.52
C ARG A 415 21.92 -11.56 9.40
N GLU A 416 21.85 -11.05 10.63
CA GLU A 416 22.93 -11.19 11.61
C GLU A 416 23.14 -12.67 11.98
N GLN A 417 22.05 -13.42 12.22
CA GLN A 417 22.12 -14.87 12.48
C GLN A 417 22.72 -15.64 11.31
N GLN A 418 22.34 -15.30 10.07
CA GLN A 418 22.92 -15.90 8.86
C GLN A 418 24.43 -15.67 8.82
N SER A 419 24.90 -14.44 9.02
CA SER A 419 26.33 -14.12 9.00
C SER A 419 27.10 -14.90 10.06
N GLN A 420 26.56 -15.00 11.27
CA GLN A 420 27.19 -15.75 12.37
C GLN A 420 27.26 -17.25 12.07
N GLN A 421 26.21 -17.83 11.50
CA GLN A 421 26.19 -19.25 11.13
C GLN A 421 27.12 -19.56 9.95
N GLU A 422 27.21 -18.67 8.97
CA GLU A 422 28.16 -18.81 7.87
C GLU A 422 29.62 -18.76 8.35
N GLU A 423 29.94 -17.86 9.29
CA GLU A 423 31.27 -17.82 9.92
C GLU A 423 31.56 -19.09 10.74
N ALA A 424 30.60 -19.57 11.53
CA ALA A 424 30.74 -20.81 12.29
C ALA A 424 30.96 -22.02 11.36
N ARG A 425 30.26 -22.09 10.23
CA ARG A 425 30.43 -23.14 9.21
C ARG A 425 31.83 -23.08 8.59
N GLU A 426 32.32 -21.89 8.25
CA GLU A 426 33.66 -21.68 7.69
C GLU A 426 34.75 -22.15 8.68
N GLN A 427 34.61 -21.82 9.97
CA GLN A 427 35.53 -22.27 11.03
C GLN A 427 35.50 -23.80 11.19
N LEU A 428 34.31 -24.41 11.14
CA LEU A 428 34.17 -25.86 11.24
C LEU A 428 34.81 -26.58 10.06
N ARG A 429 34.61 -26.07 8.84
CA ARG A 429 35.22 -26.61 7.62
C ARG A 429 36.75 -26.56 7.68
N ARG A 430 37.34 -25.51 8.25
CA ARG A 430 38.79 -25.42 8.46
C ARG A 430 39.29 -26.48 9.44
N ARG A 431 38.57 -26.71 10.55
CA ARG A 431 38.90 -27.78 11.51
C ARG A 431 38.84 -29.16 10.88
N VAL A 432 37.82 -29.44 10.07
CA VAL A 432 37.71 -30.70 9.31
C VAL A 432 38.93 -30.91 8.39
N GLN A 433 39.37 -29.86 7.68
CA GLN A 433 40.55 -29.93 6.81
C GLN A 433 41.84 -30.19 7.60
N ASP A 434 42.03 -29.50 8.73
CA ASP A 434 43.20 -29.66 9.59
C ASP A 434 43.27 -31.08 10.19
N GLU A 435 42.15 -31.60 10.70
CA GLU A 435 42.08 -32.96 11.25
C GLU A 435 42.26 -34.03 10.16
N THR A 436 41.69 -33.82 8.97
CA THR A 436 41.89 -34.74 7.83
C THR A 436 43.36 -34.81 7.43
N ARG A 437 44.06 -33.66 7.42
CA ARG A 437 45.49 -33.61 7.16
C ARG A 437 46.29 -34.38 8.23
N GLN A 438 46.03 -34.14 9.52
CA GLN A 438 46.72 -34.85 10.59
C GLN A 438 46.45 -36.36 10.54
N GLN A 439 45.22 -36.78 10.28
CA GLN A 439 44.84 -38.17 10.11
C GLN A 439 45.62 -38.81 8.95
N SER A 440 45.76 -38.11 7.81
CA SER A 440 46.55 -38.60 6.67
C SER A 440 48.05 -38.74 6.99
N GLU A 441 48.62 -37.80 7.75
CA GLU A 441 50.02 -37.83 8.18
C GLU A 441 50.26 -39.04 9.11
N LEU A 442 49.34 -39.31 10.04
CA LEU A 442 49.41 -40.48 10.93
C LEU A 442 49.21 -41.80 10.19
N LYS A 443 48.27 -41.87 9.22
CA LYS A 443 48.11 -43.03 8.35
C LYS A 443 49.40 -43.34 7.60
N ALA A 444 50.08 -42.31 7.09
CA ALA A 444 51.37 -42.46 6.42
C ALA A 444 52.48 -42.93 7.37
N GLN A 445 52.58 -42.37 8.58
CA GLN A 445 53.55 -42.80 9.59
C GLN A 445 53.32 -44.24 10.03
N LEU A 446 52.08 -44.62 10.34
CA LEU A 446 51.69 -45.97 10.71
C LEU A 446 52.03 -46.97 9.60
N SER A 447 51.76 -46.61 8.34
CA SER A 447 52.11 -47.42 7.17
C SER A 447 53.63 -47.58 7.03
N ALA A 448 54.39 -46.51 7.18
CA ALA A 448 55.85 -46.54 7.12
C ALA A 448 56.45 -47.42 8.24
N LEU A 449 55.95 -47.30 9.48
CA LEU A 449 56.41 -48.10 10.61
C LEU A 449 56.10 -49.59 10.41
N ARG A 450 54.90 -49.91 9.93
CA ARG A 450 54.52 -51.29 9.59
C ARG A 450 55.39 -51.86 8.48
N TRP A 451 55.66 -51.08 7.44
CA TRP A 451 56.57 -51.48 6.36
C TRP A 451 58.00 -51.73 6.86
N GLN A 452 58.49 -50.88 7.77
CA GLN A 452 59.82 -51.02 8.35
C GLN A 452 59.91 -52.27 9.23
N ALA A 453 58.97 -52.47 10.16
CA ALA A 453 58.89 -53.67 10.99
C ALA A 453 58.80 -54.94 10.13
N LEU A 454 58.02 -54.91 9.04
CA LEU A 454 57.89 -56.03 8.12
C LEU A 454 59.20 -56.30 7.35
N ASN A 455 59.92 -55.25 6.96
CA ASN A 455 61.22 -55.36 6.28
C ASN A 455 62.32 -55.88 7.22
N ASP A 456 62.35 -55.40 8.46
CA ASP A 456 63.31 -55.85 9.48
C ASP A 456 63.06 -57.32 9.85
N LEU A 457 61.79 -57.73 9.92
CA LEU A 457 61.40 -59.12 10.10
C LEU A 457 61.84 -60.01 8.92
N VAL A 458 61.70 -59.53 7.68
CA VAL A 458 62.19 -60.23 6.48
C VAL A 458 63.71 -60.34 6.53
N GLY A 459 64.43 -59.27 6.87
CA GLY A 459 65.88 -59.26 7.00
C GLY A 459 66.39 -60.19 8.11
N GLN A 460 65.72 -60.26 9.26
CA GLN A 460 66.02 -61.23 10.32
C GLN A 460 65.84 -62.67 9.83
N ARG A 461 64.78 -62.95 9.07
CA ARG A 461 64.55 -64.27 8.49
C ARG A 461 65.59 -64.63 7.43
N GLU A 462 65.97 -63.70 6.57
CA GLU A 462 67.05 -63.89 5.60
C GLU A 462 68.40 -64.17 6.27
N ALA A 463 68.72 -63.45 7.35
CA ALA A 463 69.93 -63.69 8.14
C ALA A 463 69.93 -65.07 8.84
N VAL A 464 68.77 -65.51 9.35
CA VAL A 464 68.60 -66.86 9.92
C VAL A 464 68.76 -67.93 8.84
N ILE A 465 68.17 -67.74 7.65
CA ILE A 465 68.31 -68.66 6.51
C ILE A 465 69.78 -68.72 6.06
N GLY A 466 70.45 -67.58 5.89
CA GLY A 466 71.86 -67.53 5.52
C GLY A 466 72.78 -68.21 6.54
N ASN A 467 72.53 -68.02 7.84
CA ASN A 467 73.27 -68.73 8.88
C ASN A 467 73.00 -70.26 8.87
N GLN A 468 71.78 -70.68 8.53
CA GLN A 468 71.44 -72.10 8.36
C GLN A 468 72.10 -72.70 7.11
N GLU A 469 72.19 -71.96 6.01
CA GLU A 469 72.89 -72.38 4.78
C GLU A 469 74.39 -72.53 5.03
N ILE A 470 75.04 -71.56 5.68
CA ILE A 470 76.46 -71.65 6.08
C ILE A 470 76.68 -72.84 7.02
N GLY A 471 75.78 -73.04 7.99
CA GLY A 471 75.82 -74.20 8.89
C GLY A 471 75.65 -75.53 8.17
N PHE A 472 74.80 -75.59 7.13
CA PHE A 472 74.58 -76.78 6.30
C PHE A 472 75.78 -77.07 5.41
N GLU A 473 76.39 -76.06 4.79
CA GLU A 473 77.62 -76.20 4.00
C GLU A 473 78.80 -76.68 4.85
N ALA A 474 78.94 -76.17 6.08
CA ALA A 474 79.95 -76.65 7.02
C ALA A 474 79.75 -78.13 7.39
N LEU A 475 78.50 -78.57 7.57
CA LEU A 475 78.15 -79.96 7.87
C LEU A 475 78.40 -80.92 6.69
N VAL A 476 78.19 -80.44 5.45
CA VAL A 476 78.49 -81.19 4.23
C VAL A 476 79.99 -81.27 3.96
N ALA A 477 80.77 -80.24 4.34
CA ALA A 477 82.23 -80.24 4.23
C ALA A 477 82.89 -81.21 5.23
N ASP A 478 82.31 -81.41 6.41
CA ASP A 478 82.83 -82.33 7.45
C ASP A 478 82.53 -83.83 7.14
N GLN A 479 81.68 -84.11 6.14
CA GLN A 479 81.35 -85.46 5.67
C GLN A 479 82.13 -85.93 4.42
N ARG A 480 83.06 -85.11 3.91
CA ARG A 480 83.99 -85.47 2.82
C ARG A 480 85.40 -85.61 3.36
#